data_AF-A0A1M4UXD0-F1
#
_entry.id   AF-A0A1M4UXD0-F1
#
_cell.length_a   1.000
_cell.length_b   1.000
_cell.length_c   1.000
_cell.angle_alpha   90.00
_cell.angle_beta   90.00
_cell.angle_gamma   90.00
#
_symmetry.space_group_name_H-M   'P 1'
#
loop_
_entity.id
_entity.type
_entity.pdbx_description
1 polymer ?
#
loop_
_entity_poly.entity_id
_entity_poly.type
_entity_poly.pdbx_seq_one_letter_code
_entity_poly.pdbx_strand_id
1 'polypeptide(L)' 'MQRPPLPPFTTQTAIEKVRKAEDAWNSRNPDIVTPAYTEDSQWRNRAEFLTGHAEIHAFLTRK' A
#
# COMPACT_ATOMS: atom_id res chain seq x y z
N MET A 1 -13.03 3.98 -1.49
CA MET A 1 -12.59 5.25 -2.13
C MET A 1 -11.72 4.93 -3.34
N GLN A 2 -11.82 5.71 -4.42
CA GLN A 2 -10.92 5.55 -5.57
C GLN A 2 -9.58 6.27 -5.28
N ARG A 3 -8.43 5.62 -5.53
CA ARG A 3 -7.09 6.19 -5.35
C ARG A 3 -6.36 6.33 -6.70
N PRO A 4 -6.58 7.44 -7.44
CA PRO A 4 -5.89 7.68 -8.69
C PRO A 4 -4.38 7.87 -8.47
N PRO A 5 -3.56 7.49 -9.47
CA PRO A 5 -3.95 7.03 -10.80
C PRO A 5 -4.53 5.59 -10.79
N LEU A 6 -5.45 5.33 -11.71
CA LEU A 6 -6.15 4.06 -11.91
C LEU A 6 -5.63 3.38 -13.20
N PRO A 7 -5.65 2.04 -13.28
CA PRO A 7 -5.28 1.34 -14.50
C PRO A 7 -6.29 1.57 -15.64
N PRO A 8 -5.89 1.40 -16.92
CA PRO A 8 -4.53 1.08 -17.37
C PRO A 8 -3.57 2.27 -17.24
N PHE A 9 -2.32 1.99 -16.88
CA PHE A 9 -1.31 3.03 -16.66
C PHE A 9 -0.53 3.36 -17.94
N THR A 10 -0.26 4.65 -18.16
CA THR A 10 0.85 5.14 -18.99
C THR A 10 2.13 5.24 -18.15
N THR A 11 3.31 5.38 -18.78
CA THR A 11 4.57 5.63 -18.07
C THR A 11 4.48 6.77 -17.06
N GLN A 12 3.86 7.88 -17.45
CA GLN A 12 3.69 9.04 -16.57
C GLN A 12 2.83 8.70 -15.35
N THR A 13 1.67 8.06 -15.56
CA THR A 13 0.77 7.69 -14.46
C THR A 13 1.32 6.57 -13.58
N ALA A 14 2.14 5.67 -14.12
CA ALA A 14 2.84 4.66 -13.34
C ALA A 14 3.90 5.28 -12.43
N ILE A 15 4.69 6.24 -12.94
CA ILE A 15 5.66 7.00 -12.12
C ILE A 15 4.95 7.74 -10.99
N GLU A 16 3.81 8.40 -11.29
CA GLU A 16 3.01 9.07 -10.28
C GLU A 16 2.46 8.08 -9.23
N LYS A 17 1.97 6.90 -9.65
CA LYS A 17 1.50 5.86 -8.74
C LYS A 17 2.58 5.43 -7.76
N VAL A 18 3.78 5.18 -8.28
CA VAL A 18 4.93 4.74 -7.48
C VAL A 18 5.40 5.84 -6.54
N ARG A 19 5.47 7.11 -6.99
CA ARG A 19 5.85 8.23 -6.13
C ARG A 19 4.89 8.40 -4.95
N LYS A 20 3.57 8.35 -5.20
CA LYS A 20 2.56 8.40 -4.14
C LYS A 20 2.67 7.26 -3.14
N ALA A 21 3.04 6.06 -3.61
CA ALA A 21 3.31 4.94 -2.71
C ALA A 21 4.58 5.21 -1.89
N GLU A 22 5.68 5.62 -2.53
CA GLU A 22 6.94 5.97 -1.86
C GLU A 22 6.73 7.02 -0.76
N ASP A 23 5.99 8.10 -1.04
CA ASP A 23 5.67 9.15 -0.07
C ASP A 23 4.90 8.59 1.14
N ALA A 24 3.91 7.73 0.90
CA ALA A 24 3.15 7.08 1.97
C ALA A 24 4.06 6.17 2.82
N TRP A 25 4.94 5.38 2.20
CA TRP A 25 5.89 4.52 2.92
C TRP A 25 6.92 5.33 3.72
N ASN A 26 7.42 6.46 3.19
CA ASN A 26 8.35 7.36 3.88
C ASN A 26 7.74 7.99 5.14
N SER A 27 6.42 8.14 5.20
CA SER A 27 5.73 8.62 6.41
C SER A 27 5.92 7.69 7.61
N ARG A 28 6.22 6.40 7.37
CA ARG A 28 6.28 5.34 8.40
C ARG A 28 5.01 5.26 9.24
N ASN A 29 3.87 5.70 8.69
CA ASN A 29 2.58 5.68 9.37
C ASN A 29 1.69 4.56 8.80
N PRO A 30 1.41 3.50 9.59
CA PRO A 30 0.51 2.42 9.18
C PRO A 30 -0.89 2.89 8.74
N ASP A 31 -1.43 3.96 9.34
CA ASP A 31 -2.74 4.51 9.00
C ASP A 31 -2.77 5.18 7.61
N ILE A 32 -1.60 5.61 7.10
CA ILE A 32 -1.48 6.22 5.76
C ILE A 32 -1.24 5.14 4.70
N VAL A 33 -0.43 4.12 5.03
CA VAL A 33 -0.02 3.05 4.11
C VAL A 33 -1.13 2.02 3.91
N THR A 34 -1.78 1.56 4.98
CA THR A 34 -2.77 0.46 4.92
C THR A 34 -3.94 0.75 3.98
N PRO A 35 -4.56 1.96 3.98
CA PRO A 35 -5.67 2.25 3.08
C PRO A 35 -5.28 2.38 1.59
N ALA A 36 -4.01 2.17 1.22
CA ALA A 36 -3.60 2.07 -0.18
C ALA A 36 -3.95 0.71 -0.80
N TYR A 37 -4.30 -0.26 0.02
CA TYR A 37 -4.63 -1.64 -0.36
C TYR A 37 -6.12 -1.90 -0.20
N THR A 38 -6.66 -2.94 -0.82
CA THR A 38 -8.05 -3.36 -0.60
C THR A 38 -8.23 -3.94 0.80
N GLU A 39 -9.45 -3.89 1.33
CA GLU A 39 -9.77 -4.39 2.68
C GLU A 39 -9.43 -5.88 2.87
N ASP A 40 -9.45 -6.64 1.78
CA ASP A 40 -9.15 -8.07 1.66
C ASP A 40 -7.76 -8.35 1.05
N SER A 41 -6.87 -7.34 1.01
CA SER A 41 -5.57 -7.45 0.35
C SER A 41 -4.73 -8.58 0.93
N GLN A 42 -4.13 -9.39 0.06
CA GLN A 42 -3.26 -10.49 0.44
C GLN A 42 -1.80 -10.11 0.17
N TRP A 43 -0.97 -10.15 1.21
CA TRP A 43 0.46 -9.86 1.11
C TRP A 43 1.29 -11.10 1.40
N ARG A 44 2.43 -11.15 0.74
CA ARG A 44 3.60 -11.90 1.19
C ARG A 44 4.75 -10.92 1.36
N ASN A 45 5.15 -10.64 2.61
CA ASN A 45 6.35 -9.87 2.90
C ASN A 45 7.44 -10.82 3.40
N ARG A 46 8.45 -11.09 2.57
CA ARG A 46 9.48 -12.10 2.82
C ARG A 46 8.86 -13.49 3.07
N ALA A 47 8.87 -13.95 4.33
CA ALA A 47 8.30 -15.23 4.80
C ALA A 47 7.00 -15.05 5.60
N GLU A 48 6.52 -13.80 5.76
CA GLU A 48 5.27 -13.48 6.46
C GLU A 48 4.14 -13.33 5.43
N PHE A 49 2.98 -13.90 5.74
CA PHE A 49 1.76 -13.81 4.93
C PHE A 49 0.71 -13.04 5.74
N LEU A 50 0.02 -12.11 5.10
CA LEU A 50 -0.94 -11.22 5.75
C LEU A 50 -2.20 -11.13 4.90
N THR A 51 -3.35 -11.12 5.55
CA THR A 51 -4.67 -10.99 4.91
C THR A 51 -5.43 -9.83 5.53
N GLY A 52 -5.75 -8.85 4.70
CA GLY A 52 -6.57 -7.71 5.03
C GLY A 52 -5.88 -6.61 5.83
N HIS A 53 -6.58 -5.49 5.99
CA HIS A 53 -6.04 -4.27 6.60
C HIS A 53 -5.54 -4.47 8.03
N ALA A 54 -6.22 -5.26 8.85
CA ALA A 54 -5.84 -5.46 10.24
C ALA A 54 -4.44 -6.09 10.38
N GLU A 55 -4.17 -7.15 9.62
CA GLU A 55 -2.87 -7.84 9.66
C GLU A 55 -1.76 -7.00 9.01
N ILE A 56 -2.09 -6.28 7.93
CA ILE A 56 -1.18 -5.35 7.27
C ILE A 56 -0.79 -4.20 8.22
N HIS A 57 -1.76 -3.58 8.88
CA HIS A 57 -1.52 -2.48 9.81
C HIS A 57 -0.68 -2.92 11.02
N ALA A 58 -1.02 -4.08 11.61
CA ALA A 58 -0.22 -4.69 12.68
C ALA A 58 1.19 -5.07 12.21
N PHE A 59 1.37 -5.41 10.93
CA PHE A 59 2.70 -5.63 10.31
C PHE A 59 3.50 -4.35 10.17
N LEU A 60 2.88 -3.26 9.76
CA LEU A 60 3.59 -2.00 9.59
C LEU A 60 3.95 -1.37 10.94
N THR A 61 3.08 -1.52 11.94
CA THR A 61 3.33 -1.02 13.31
C THR A 61 4.57 -1.64 13.96
N ARG A 62 4.95 -2.88 13.59
CA ARG A 62 6.11 -3.60 14.15
C ARG A 62 7.43 -3.38 13.41
N LYS A 63 7.46 -2.64 12.30
CA LYS A 63 8.67 -2.42 11.46
C LYS A 63 9.26 -1.04 11.68
#